data_AF-A0AAX3X4R8-F1
#
_entry.id   AF-A0AAX3X4R8-F1
#
_cell.length_a   1.000
_cell.length_b   1.000
_cell.length_c   1.000
_cell.angle_alpha   90.00
_cell.angle_beta   90.00
_cell.angle_gamma   90.00
#
_symmetry.space_group_name_H-M   'P 1'
#
loop_
_entity.id
_entity.type
_entity.pdbx_description
1 polymer ?
#
loop_
_entity_poly.entity_id
_entity_poly.type
_entity_poly.pdbx_seq_one_letter_code
_entity_poly.pdbx_strand_id
1 'polypeptide(L)'
;MRRKGYFIDKYKNQIYNDQALVSSKLYPDTPTLQQLEEMIFNSIVEQVFICNYQTGQKGKLEKLLINDVRSEWYSKFKNNICLDDEAYLDNFPNGYCFFVELWESEKGAPILVLFKCH
;
A
#
# COMPACT_ATOMS: atom_id res chain seq x y z
N MET A 1 -18.85 -7.79 -15.49
CA MET A 1 -17.43 -7.59 -15.88
C MET A 1 -16.53 -8.23 -14.83
N ARG A 2 -15.76 -9.27 -15.19
CA ARG A 2 -14.66 -9.77 -14.34
C ARG A 2 -13.64 -8.63 -14.23
N ARG A 3 -13.55 -7.97 -13.07
CA ARG A 3 -12.46 -7.04 -12.80
C ARG A 3 -11.19 -7.88 -12.82
N LYS A 4 -10.36 -7.69 -13.86
CA LYS A 4 -9.04 -8.31 -13.94
C LYS A 4 -8.08 -7.53 -13.06
N GLY A 5 -7.36 -8.21 -12.16
CA GLY A 5 -6.30 -7.65 -11.33
C GLY A 5 -6.61 -7.59 -9.84
N TYR A 6 -5.75 -6.85 -9.12
CA TYR A 6 -5.73 -6.82 -7.67
C TYR A 6 -6.77 -5.84 -7.10
N PHE A 7 -7.43 -6.23 -6.01
CA PHE A 7 -8.34 -5.35 -5.28
C PHE A 7 -8.43 -5.72 -3.79
N ILE A 8 -8.80 -4.74 -2.98
CA ILE A 8 -9.16 -4.91 -1.58
C ILE A 8 -10.68 -4.97 -1.48
N ASP A 9 -11.20 -6.00 -0.81
CA ASP A 9 -12.57 -6.03 -0.29
C ASP A 9 -12.53 -5.50 1.15
N LYS A 10 -13.10 -4.30 1.36
CA LYS A 10 -13.05 -3.61 2.65
C LYS A 10 -13.99 -4.20 3.70
N TYR A 11 -15.05 -4.91 3.28
CA TYR A 11 -15.94 -5.56 4.24
C TYR A 11 -15.29 -6.81 4.83
N LYS A 12 -14.54 -7.53 3.99
CA LYS A 12 -13.86 -8.75 4.40
C LYS A 12 -12.45 -8.51 4.92
N ASN A 13 -11.91 -7.31 4.77
CA ASN A 13 -10.50 -6.99 4.96
C ASN A 13 -9.60 -8.03 4.28
N GLN A 14 -9.74 -8.15 2.96
CA GLN A 14 -9.05 -9.15 2.16
C GLN A 14 -8.55 -8.59 0.84
N ILE A 15 -7.35 -8.98 0.44
CA ILE A 15 -6.79 -8.71 -0.88
C ILE A 15 -7.05 -9.90 -1.78
N TYR A 16 -7.53 -9.62 -2.99
CA TYR A 16 -7.76 -10.61 -4.04
C TYR A 16 -6.98 -10.23 -5.30
N ASN A 17 -6.59 -11.26 -6.05
CA ASN A 17 -6.26 -11.16 -7.47
C ASN A 17 -7.32 -11.95 -8.23
N ASP A 18 -8.22 -11.24 -8.90
CA ASP A 18 -9.43 -11.82 -9.50
C ASP A 18 -10.30 -12.59 -8.50
N GLN A 19 -10.15 -13.92 -8.46
CA GLN A 19 -10.87 -14.82 -7.55
C GLN A 19 -9.95 -15.48 -6.53
N ALA A 20 -8.63 -15.34 -6.69
CA ALA A 20 -7.65 -15.90 -5.77
C ALA A 20 -7.44 -14.96 -4.59
N LEU A 21 -7.51 -15.51 -3.37
CA LEU A 21 -7.14 -14.79 -2.16
C LEU A 21 -5.62 -14.55 -2.18
N VAL A 22 -5.21 -13.33 -1.90
CA VAL A 22 -3.79 -12.92 -1.83
C VAL A 22 -3.40 -12.70 -0.38
N SER A 23 -4.29 -12.07 0.39
CA SER A 23 -4.11 -11.83 1.81
C SER A 23 -5.46 -11.71 2.51
N SER A 24 -5.52 -12.21 3.73
CA SER A 24 -6.66 -12.03 4.64
C SER A 24 -6.25 -11.47 6.00
N LYS A 25 -5.02 -10.97 6.09
CA LYS A 25 -4.40 -10.58 7.35
C LYS A 25 -3.64 -9.28 7.17
N LEU A 26 -4.02 -8.29 7.96
CA LEU A 26 -3.28 -7.06 8.17
C LEU A 26 -2.19 -7.32 9.22
N TYR A 27 -1.03 -6.70 9.05
CA TYR A 27 -0.06 -6.57 10.13
C TYR A 27 -0.67 -5.68 11.21
N PRO A 28 -0.54 -6.05 12.50
CA PRO A 28 -1.15 -5.30 13.59
C PRO A 28 -0.45 -3.95 13.84
N ASP A 29 0.84 -3.84 13.50
CA ASP A 29 1.65 -2.67 13.78
C ASP A 29 1.93 -1.88 12.51
N THR A 30 1.64 -0.58 12.54
CA THR A 30 2.05 0.35 11.50
C THR A 30 3.56 0.57 11.59
N PRO A 31 4.33 0.30 10.53
CA PRO A 31 5.77 0.49 10.55
C PRO A 31 6.14 1.98 10.57
N THR A 32 7.24 2.32 11.24
CA THR A 32 7.85 3.65 11.12
C THR A 32 8.36 3.89 9.70
N LEU A 33 8.56 5.15 9.32
CA LEU A 33 9.09 5.51 8.01
C LEU A 33 10.48 4.90 7.74
N GLN A 34 11.32 4.83 8.78
CA GLN A 34 12.63 4.19 8.70
C GLN A 34 12.49 2.69 8.44
N GLN A 35 11.60 2.00 9.16
CA GLN A 35 11.35 0.58 8.94
C GLN A 35 10.81 0.31 7.53
N LEU A 36 9.91 1.15 7.02
CA LEU A 36 9.42 1.05 5.63
C LEU A 36 10.56 1.17 4.62
N GLU A 37 11.45 2.15 4.82
CA GLU A 37 12.63 2.34 3.99
C GLU A 37 13.52 1.10 4.00
N GLU A 38 13.85 0.58 5.19
CA GLU A 38 14.64 -0.64 5.34
C GLU A 38 13.96 -1.84 4.65
N MET A 39 12.65 -2.01 4.83
CA MET A 39 11.89 -3.10 4.21
C MET A 39 11.89 -3.02 2.68
N ILE A 40 11.80 -1.82 2.11
CA ILE A 40 11.84 -1.60 0.65
C ILE A 40 13.24 -1.86 0.10
N PHE A 41 14.27 -1.29 0.70
CA PHE A 41 15.65 -1.40 0.19
C PHE A 41 16.24 -2.80 0.40
N ASN A 42 15.85 -3.50 1.46
CA ASN A 42 16.31 -4.86 1.74
C ASN A 42 15.45 -5.96 1.09
N SER A 43 14.46 -5.60 0.26
CA SER A 43 13.56 -6.56 -0.42
C SER A 43 12.74 -7.43 0.55
N ILE A 44 12.45 -6.92 1.74
CA ILE A 44 11.63 -7.63 2.73
C ILE A 44 10.17 -7.67 2.27
N VAL A 45 9.70 -6.58 1.64
CA VAL A 45 8.37 -6.53 1.02
C VAL A 45 8.35 -7.37 -0.25
N GLU A 46 7.44 -8.34 -0.33
CA GLU A 46 7.27 -9.20 -1.51
C GLU A 46 6.56 -8.44 -2.65
N GLN A 47 5.53 -7.64 -2.29
CA GLN A 47 4.71 -6.92 -3.26
C GLN A 47 4.37 -5.53 -2.75
N VAL A 48 4.44 -4.55 -3.63
CA VAL A 48 4.00 -3.18 -3.38
C VAL A 48 2.79 -2.89 -4.26
N PHE A 49 1.75 -2.34 -3.67
CA PHE A 49 0.55 -1.90 -4.36
C PHE A 49 0.29 -0.43 -4.07
N ILE A 50 -0.29 0.27 -5.05
CA ILE A 50 -0.89 1.57 -4.87
C ILE A 50 -2.40 1.49 -5.09
N CYS A 51 -3.15 2.11 -4.21
CA CYS A 51 -4.60 2.25 -4.31
C CYS A 51 -4.95 3.70 -4.64
N ASN A 52 -5.15 3.98 -5.93
CA ASN A 52 -5.53 5.30 -6.43
C ASN A 52 -7.04 5.53 -6.47
N TYR A 53 -7.83 4.45 -6.36
CA TYR A 53 -9.29 4.52 -6.46
C TYR A 53 -9.94 3.61 -5.45
N GLN A 54 -10.76 4.22 -4.59
CA GLN A 54 -11.48 3.53 -3.53
C GLN A 54 -12.95 3.91 -3.60
N THR A 55 -13.79 2.91 -3.43
CA THR A 55 -15.21 3.08 -3.08
C THR A 55 -15.38 2.66 -1.62
N GLY A 56 -16.55 2.92 -1.03
CA GLY A 56 -16.85 2.45 0.34
C GLY A 56 -16.69 0.94 0.53
N GLN A 57 -16.73 0.15 -0.56
CA GLN A 57 -16.70 -1.31 -0.50
C GLN A 57 -15.40 -1.93 -1.02
N LYS A 58 -14.73 -1.29 -1.98
CA LYS A 58 -13.60 -1.87 -2.71
C LYS A 58 -12.53 -0.82 -3.03
N GLY A 59 -11.26 -1.20 -2.87
CA GLY A 59 -10.11 -0.46 -3.38
C GLY A 59 -9.48 -1.19 -4.57
N LYS A 60 -9.27 -0.51 -5.70
CA LYS A 60 -8.52 -1.11 -6.83
C LYS A 60 -7.03 -0.97 -6.54
N LEU A 61 -6.28 -2.07 -6.65
CA LEU A 61 -4.84 -2.08 -6.43
C LEU A 61 -4.10 -2.17 -7.76
N GLU A 62 -3.07 -1.33 -7.88
CA GLU A 62 -2.13 -1.35 -8.99
C GLU A 62 -0.76 -1.78 -8.44
N LYS A 63 -0.20 -2.84 -9.02
CA LYS A 63 1.08 -3.38 -8.58
C LYS A 63 2.21 -2.45 -9.04
N LEU A 64 3.09 -2.10 -8.11
CA LEU A 64 4.33 -1.38 -8.39
C LEU A 64 5.50 -2.37 -8.41
N LEU A 65 6.47 -2.13 -9.28
CA LEU A 65 7.74 -2.85 -9.22
C LEU A 65 8.58 -2.27 -8.08
N ILE A 66 9.16 -3.15 -7.24
CA ILE A 66 9.95 -2.70 -6.09
C ILE A 66 11.13 -1.82 -6.50
N ASN A 67 11.71 -2.05 -7.68
CA ASN A 67 12.81 -1.23 -8.20
C ASN A 67 12.35 0.19 -8.58
N ASP A 68 11.13 0.35 -9.07
CA ASP A 68 10.55 1.67 -9.36
C ASP A 68 10.24 2.41 -8.06
N VAL A 69 9.76 1.69 -7.04
CA VAL A 69 9.53 2.26 -5.71
C VAL A 69 10.84 2.75 -5.09
N ARG A 70 11.93 1.98 -5.25
CA ARG A 70 13.28 2.37 -4.76
C ARG A 70 13.82 3.60 -5.48
N SER A 71 13.72 3.63 -6.81
CA SER A 71 14.24 4.75 -7.60
C SER A 71 13.49 6.05 -7.33
N GLU A 72 12.20 5.96 -7.02
CA GLU A 72 11.34 7.11 -6.70
C GLU A 72 11.17 7.35 -5.18
N TRP A 73 11.87 6.59 -4.31
CA TRP A 73 11.62 6.61 -2.87
C TRP A 73 11.71 8.02 -2.28
N TYR A 74 12.85 8.68 -2.48
CA TYR A 74 13.13 9.99 -1.89
C TYR A 74 12.39 11.14 -2.59
N SER A 75 12.06 10.99 -3.87
CA SER A 75 11.43 12.06 -4.67
C SER A 75 9.90 12.04 -4.58
N LYS A 76 9.28 10.87 -4.41
CA LYS A 76 7.83 10.69 -4.52
C LYS A 76 7.17 10.12 -3.27
N PHE A 77 7.80 9.16 -2.60
CA PHE A 77 7.17 8.39 -1.53
C PHE A 77 7.49 8.92 -0.14
N LYS A 78 8.77 8.97 0.25
CA LYS A 78 9.23 9.24 1.62
C LYS A 78 8.57 10.47 2.26
N ASN A 79 8.52 11.58 1.54
CA ASN A 79 7.97 12.85 2.03
C ASN A 79 6.45 12.98 1.87
N ASN A 80 5.80 12.01 1.24
CA ASN A 80 4.35 11.97 1.05
C ASN A 80 3.69 10.84 1.84
N ILE A 81 4.42 10.10 2.69
CA ILE A 81 3.83 9.07 3.54
C ILE A 81 3.28 9.71 4.82
N CYS A 82 2.02 9.45 5.11
CA CYS A 82 1.37 9.77 6.37
C CYS A 82 1.23 8.48 7.19
N LEU A 83 1.74 8.50 8.43
CA LEU A 83 1.64 7.39 9.38
C LEU A 83 0.59 7.64 10.47
N ASP A 84 0.03 8.84 10.51
CA ASP A 84 -1.07 9.21 11.38
C ASP A 84 -2.42 8.81 10.75
N ASP A 85 -3.48 8.78 11.56
CA ASP A 85 -4.83 8.45 11.09
C ASP A 85 -5.47 9.57 10.24
N GLU A 86 -4.93 10.80 10.33
CA GLU A 86 -5.42 11.98 9.64
C GLU A 86 -4.28 12.75 8.97
N ALA A 87 -4.56 13.30 7.78
CA ALA A 87 -3.60 14.06 6.99
C ALA A 87 -4.18 15.41 6.57
N TYR A 88 -3.44 16.49 6.87
CA TYR A 88 -3.68 17.80 6.27
C TYR A 88 -2.83 17.89 4.99
N LEU A 89 -3.48 17.89 3.82
CA LEU A 89 -2.78 17.80 2.52
C LEU A 89 -1.81 18.96 2.27
N ASP A 90 -2.05 20.12 2.86
CA ASP A 90 -1.16 21.29 2.80
C ASP A 90 0.23 21.03 3.44
N ASN A 91 0.34 20.01 4.30
CA ASN A 91 1.61 19.60 4.90
C ASN A 91 2.44 18.71 3.96
N PHE A 92 1.89 18.27 2.83
CA PHE A 92 2.54 17.32 1.93
C PHE A 92 2.92 17.95 0.58
N PRO A 93 4.09 17.59 0.03
CA PRO A 93 4.49 18.02 -1.30
C PRO A 93 3.43 17.72 -2.37
N ASN A 94 3.10 18.72 -3.18
CA ASN A 94 2.14 18.60 -4.29
C ASN A 94 0.69 18.26 -3.85
N GLY A 95 0.35 18.46 -2.57
CA GLY A 95 -1.03 18.34 -2.08
C GLY A 95 -1.59 16.93 -2.09
N TYR A 96 -0.75 15.89 -1.95
CA TYR A 96 -1.20 14.51 -1.82
C TYR A 96 -0.39 13.77 -0.76
N CYS A 97 -0.98 12.75 -0.15
CA CYS A 97 -0.26 11.83 0.73
C CYS A 97 -0.59 10.36 0.42
N PHE A 98 0.16 9.46 1.04
CA PHE A 98 -0.05 8.02 1.06
C PHE A 98 -0.23 7.57 2.50
N PHE A 99 -1.40 7.02 2.81
CA PHE A 99 -1.55 6.19 3.99
C PHE A 99 -0.99 4.80 3.70
N VAL A 100 -0.45 4.14 4.72
CA VAL A 100 0.28 2.89 4.57
C VAL A 100 -0.42 1.79 5.35
N GLU A 101 -0.66 0.66 4.69
CA GLU A 101 -1.00 -0.59 5.37
C GLU A 101 -0.02 -1.68 4.97
N LEU A 102 0.39 -2.47 5.96
CA LEU A 102 1.10 -3.72 5.74
C LEU A 102 0.12 -4.89 5.84
N TRP A 103 0.18 -5.76 4.85
CA TRP A 103 -0.60 -6.98 4.76
C TRP A 103 0.34 -8.18 4.77
N GLU A 104 -0.16 -9.33 5.18
CA GLU A 104 0.59 -10.58 5.21
C GLU A 104 0.10 -11.49 4.08
N SER A 105 0.98 -11.89 3.17
CA SER A 105 0.65 -12.88 2.15
C SER A 105 0.35 -14.24 2.79
N GLU A 106 -0.27 -15.16 2.05
CA GLU A 106 -0.50 -16.54 2.55
C GLU A 106 0.80 -17.27 2.96
N LYS A 107 1.97 -16.78 2.51
CA LYS A 107 3.30 -17.31 2.86
C LYS A 107 3.95 -16.60 4.06
N GLY A 108 3.26 -15.66 4.70
CA GLY A 108 3.80 -14.86 5.80
C GLY A 108 4.62 -13.64 5.36
N ALA A 109 4.74 -13.37 4.05
CA ALA A 109 5.58 -12.30 3.55
C ALA A 109 4.85 -10.94 3.55
N PRO A 110 5.52 -9.83 3.88
CA PRO A 110 4.89 -8.51 3.88
C PRO A 110 4.49 -8.04 2.48
N ILE A 111 3.29 -7.51 2.39
CA ILE A 111 2.73 -6.80 1.24
C ILE A 111 2.48 -5.36 1.68
N LEU A 112 3.06 -4.41 0.95
CA LEU A 112 2.87 -2.98 1.20
C LEU A 112 1.74 -2.44 0.34
N VAL A 113 0.76 -1.78 0.95
CA VAL A 113 -0.30 -1.07 0.24
C VAL A 113 -0.23 0.42 0.57
N LEU A 114 -0.12 1.24 -0.48
CA LEU A 114 -0.08 2.70 -0.41
C LEU A 114 -1.43 3.25 -0.87
N PHE A 115 -2.19 3.86 0.03
CA PHE A 115 -3.48 4.48 -0.29
C PHE A 115 -3.28 5.95 -0.57
N LYS A 116 -3.43 6.34 -1.85
CA LYS A 116 -3.25 7.72 -2.26
C LYS A 116 -4.45 8.57 -1.85
N CYS A 117 -4.19 9.70 -1.22
CA CYS A 117 -5.18 10.73 -0.88
C CYS A 117 -4.80 12.05 -1.56
N HIS A 118 -5.77 12.78 -2.08
CA HIS A 118 -5.64 14.07 -2.77
C HIS A 118 -6.81 14.98 -2.40
#